data_AF-A0A135TD90-F1
#
_entry.id   AF-A0A135TD90-F1
#
_cell.length_a   1.000
_cell.length_b   1.000
_cell.length_c   1.000
_cell.angle_alpha   90.00
_cell.angle_beta   90.00
_cell.angle_gamma   90.00
#
_symmetry.space_group_name_H-M   'P 1'
#
loop_
_entity.id
_entity.type
_entity.pdbx_description
1 polymer ?
#
loop_
_entity_poly.entity_id
_entity_poly.type
_entity_poly.pdbx_seq_one_letter_code
_entity_poly.pdbx_strand_id
1 'polypeptide(L)'
;MVNLPHPFSEISRIQLTYDRPVDFERLQRLPNQEGIKEGNIYIARDDCSSGLAFGGNKVRKLEYVLADAIDQGADTIVTTGGTQSNHMRQTAAAAAKLGLKVSFPPHLLALTWSDGRKALTVGHLDERTAEGIKALARTEGILTDPVYTGKAFTGLLHTAKAGGFDGKATLFLHTGGQAALSAYPKLTE
;
A
#
# COMPACT_ATOMS: atom_id res chain seq x y z
N MET A 1 -1.09 -12.19 18.14
CA MET A 1 -1.97 -11.47 17.19
C MET A 1 -2.58 -10.31 17.95
N VAL A 2 -2.70 -9.12 17.33
CA VAL A 2 -3.42 -7.99 17.96
C VAL A 2 -4.85 -8.43 18.29
N ASN A 3 -5.20 -8.39 19.58
CA ASN A 3 -6.55 -8.68 20.06
C ASN A 3 -7.50 -7.56 19.62
N LEU A 4 -8.54 -7.93 18.88
CA LEU A 4 -9.55 -6.99 18.41
C LEU A 4 -10.78 -7.03 19.32
N PRO A 5 -11.54 -5.94 19.44
CA PRO A 5 -12.81 -5.97 20.13
C PRO A 5 -13.87 -6.71 19.31
N HIS A 6 -14.91 -7.20 19.98
CA HIS A 6 -16.13 -7.66 19.33
C HIS A 6 -16.75 -6.53 18.48
N PRO A 7 -17.30 -6.81 17.27
CA PRO A 7 -17.45 -8.13 16.65
C PRO A 7 -16.23 -8.61 15.84
N PHE A 8 -15.18 -7.80 15.73
CA PHE A 8 -14.03 -8.12 14.86
C PHE A 8 -13.21 -9.32 15.35
N SER A 9 -13.25 -9.63 16.65
CA SER A 9 -12.64 -10.85 17.21
C SER A 9 -13.33 -12.14 16.76
N GLU A 10 -14.57 -12.07 16.25
CA GLU A 10 -15.34 -13.24 15.83
C GLU A 10 -15.06 -13.64 14.37
N ILE A 11 -14.46 -12.73 13.60
CA ILE A 11 -14.14 -12.98 12.20
C ILE A 11 -12.86 -13.81 12.13
N SER A 12 -12.92 -14.95 11.44
CA SER A 12 -11.76 -15.81 11.24
C SER A 12 -10.56 -15.05 10.67
N ARG A 13 -9.40 -15.27 11.26
CA ARG A 13 -8.19 -14.48 10.98
C ARG A 13 -6.93 -15.30 11.24
N ILE A 14 -5.98 -15.19 10.30
CA ILE A 14 -4.63 -15.78 10.41
C ILE A 14 -3.58 -14.67 10.50
N GLN A 15 -2.53 -14.87 11.30
CA GLN A 15 -1.48 -13.85 11.50
C GLN A 15 -0.52 -13.85 10.30
N LEU A 16 -0.53 -12.77 9.52
CA LEU A 16 0.42 -12.54 8.41
C LEU A 16 1.23 -11.26 8.60
N THR A 17 0.74 -10.33 9.43
CA THR A 17 1.46 -9.14 9.87
C THR A 17 2.38 -9.45 11.06
N TYR A 18 3.23 -8.51 11.46
CA TYR A 18 3.94 -8.62 12.74
C TYR A 18 2.96 -8.57 13.92
N ASP A 19 3.31 -9.18 15.04
CA ASP A 19 2.45 -9.22 16.23
C ASP A 19 2.50 -7.91 17.02
N ARG A 20 2.16 -6.81 16.34
CA ARG A 20 2.11 -5.45 16.87
C ARG A 20 1.28 -4.57 15.94
N PRO A 21 0.72 -3.46 16.43
CA PRO A 21 0.17 -2.41 15.58
C PRO A 21 1.23 -1.84 14.62
N VAL A 22 0.78 -1.18 13.57
CA VAL A 22 1.67 -0.42 12.69
C VAL A 22 2.25 0.77 13.44
N ASP A 23 3.47 1.15 13.06
CA ASP A 23 4.12 2.31 13.64
C ASP A 23 3.48 3.59 13.12
N PHE A 24 3.35 4.56 14.01
CA PHE A 24 2.95 5.93 13.70
C PHE A 24 4.14 6.85 13.91
N GLU A 25 4.54 7.55 12.87
CA GLU A 25 5.68 8.47 12.92
C GLU A 25 5.18 9.88 12.63
N ARG A 26 5.67 10.89 13.38
CA ARG A 26 5.43 12.28 13.03
C ARG A 26 6.44 12.68 11.94
N LEU A 27 5.97 13.33 10.87
CA LEU A 27 6.86 13.87 9.83
C LEU A 27 7.51 15.14 10.37
N GLN A 28 8.73 15.03 10.89
CA GLN A 28 9.36 16.09 11.68
C GLN A 28 9.97 17.20 10.82
N ARG A 29 10.51 16.84 9.66
CA ARG A 29 11.27 17.75 8.79
C ARG A 29 10.42 18.30 7.66
N LEU A 30 9.50 17.50 7.15
CA LEU A 30 8.65 17.81 6.00
C LEU A 30 7.91 19.14 6.18
N PRO A 31 7.24 19.45 7.31
CA PRO A 31 6.49 20.71 7.44
C PRO A 31 7.36 21.95 7.22
N ASN A 32 8.54 21.98 7.85
CA ASN A 32 9.46 23.10 7.73
C ASN A 32 10.07 23.21 6.34
N GLN A 33 10.43 22.09 5.71
CA GLN A 33 11.07 22.07 4.40
C GLN A 33 10.10 22.39 3.26
N GLU A 34 8.81 22.09 3.45
CA GLU A 34 7.77 22.31 2.44
C GLU A 34 6.92 23.56 2.69
N GLY A 35 7.24 24.37 3.71
CA GLY A 35 6.53 25.62 4.01
C GLY A 35 5.12 25.43 4.57
N ILE A 36 4.88 24.33 5.28
CA ILE A 36 3.60 24.02 5.93
C ILE A 36 3.56 24.75 7.28
N LYS A 37 2.62 25.69 7.44
CA LYS A 37 2.59 26.63 8.58
C LYS A 37 2.20 25.97 9.91
N GLU A 38 1.06 25.27 9.94
CA GLU A 38 0.53 24.66 11.17
C GLU A 38 0.19 23.17 10.99
N GLY A 39 1.13 22.42 10.42
CA GLY A 39 0.91 21.00 10.09
C GLY A 39 1.44 20.03 11.15
N ASN A 40 0.53 19.36 11.88
CA ASN A 40 0.88 18.15 12.64
C ASN A 40 0.59 16.91 11.79
N ILE A 41 1.55 16.55 10.93
CA ILE A 41 1.41 15.44 9.99
C ILE A 41 2.08 14.18 10.56
N TYR A 42 1.33 13.09 10.56
CA TYR A 42 1.76 11.76 10.96
C TYR A 42 1.65 10.80 9.78
N ILE A 43 2.40 9.71 9.83
CA ILE A 43 2.34 8.63 8.86
C ILE A 43 2.17 7.29 9.57
N ALA A 44 1.19 6.49 9.15
CA ALA A 44 1.03 5.10 9.58
C ALA A 44 1.77 4.18 8.60
N ARG A 45 2.69 3.38 9.11
CA ARG A 45 3.63 2.56 8.34
C ARG A 45 3.09 1.17 8.00
N ASP A 46 1.96 1.11 7.29
CA ASP A 46 1.39 -0.19 6.87
C ASP A 46 2.27 -0.88 5.80
N ASP A 47 3.20 -0.14 5.18
CA ASP A 47 4.29 -0.69 4.39
C ASP A 47 5.24 -1.59 5.18
N CYS A 48 5.44 -1.29 6.46
CA CYS A 48 6.28 -2.08 7.36
C CYS A 48 5.49 -3.12 8.18
N SER A 49 4.23 -3.38 7.81
CA SER A 49 3.34 -4.27 8.57
C SER A 49 3.72 -5.75 8.56
N SER A 50 4.56 -6.19 7.62
CA SER A 50 4.93 -7.61 7.44
C SER A 50 6.23 -7.78 6.65
N GLY A 51 6.91 -8.91 6.87
CA GLY A 51 8.04 -9.35 6.04
C GLY A 51 7.62 -10.04 4.72
N LEU A 52 6.31 -10.27 4.51
CA LEU A 52 5.82 -10.96 3.31
C LEU A 52 5.96 -10.08 2.07
N ALA A 53 7.04 -10.33 1.32
CA ALA A 53 7.39 -9.62 0.09
C ALA A 53 7.27 -8.10 0.24
N PHE A 54 8.02 -7.52 1.19
CA PHE A 54 8.06 -6.08 1.52
C PHE A 54 6.82 -5.47 2.20
N GLY A 55 5.84 -6.27 2.64
CA GLY A 55 4.73 -5.72 3.43
C GLY A 55 3.85 -4.74 2.66
N GLY A 56 2.86 -4.17 3.35
CA GLY A 56 1.83 -3.28 2.78
C GLY A 56 0.40 -3.74 3.09
N ASN A 57 -0.56 -2.86 2.83
CA ASN A 57 -1.91 -3.01 3.36
C ASN A 57 -2.70 -4.24 2.90
N LYS A 58 -2.35 -4.86 1.76
CA LYS A 58 -3.08 -6.06 1.30
C LYS A 58 -2.78 -7.26 2.20
N VAL A 59 -1.63 -7.30 2.90
CA VAL A 59 -1.34 -8.37 3.87
C VAL A 59 -2.41 -8.40 4.97
N ARG A 60 -2.86 -7.23 5.45
CA ARG A 60 -3.93 -7.12 6.45
C ARG A 60 -5.26 -7.67 5.93
N LYS A 61 -5.62 -7.40 4.67
CA LYS A 61 -6.80 -7.99 4.03
C LYS A 61 -6.67 -9.52 3.95
N LEU A 62 -5.49 -10.00 3.56
CA LEU A 62 -5.20 -11.43 3.39
C LEU A 62 -5.30 -12.21 4.71
N GLU A 63 -5.08 -11.58 5.87
CA GLU A 63 -5.32 -12.21 7.18
C GLU A 63 -6.76 -12.73 7.34
N TYR A 64 -7.73 -12.09 6.68
CA TYR A 64 -9.14 -12.49 6.77
C TYR A 64 -9.57 -13.36 5.60
N VAL A 65 -9.32 -12.90 4.36
CA VAL A 65 -9.85 -13.60 3.18
C VAL A 65 -9.19 -14.96 2.94
N LEU A 66 -7.93 -15.14 3.37
CA LEU A 66 -7.28 -16.45 3.30
C LEU A 66 -7.67 -17.34 4.47
N ALA A 67 -7.97 -16.77 5.65
CA ALA A 67 -8.50 -17.55 6.77
C ALA A 67 -9.84 -18.18 6.39
N ASP A 68 -10.77 -17.36 5.88
CA ASP A 68 -12.08 -17.83 5.40
C ASP A 68 -11.95 -18.86 4.26
N ALA A 69 -11.03 -18.65 3.31
CA ALA A 69 -10.79 -19.62 2.24
C ALA A 69 -10.28 -20.97 2.79
N ILE A 70 -9.38 -20.95 3.78
CA ILE A 70 -8.87 -22.16 4.44
C ILE A 70 -9.99 -22.86 5.22
N ASP A 71 -10.82 -22.11 5.94
CA ASP A 71 -11.95 -22.65 6.71
C ASP A 71 -12.97 -23.34 5.79
N GLN A 72 -13.13 -22.85 4.55
CA GLN A 72 -13.96 -23.47 3.51
C GLN A 72 -13.26 -24.63 2.76
N GLY A 73 -12.03 -24.98 3.13
CA GLY A 73 -11.27 -26.08 2.53
C GLY A 73 -10.62 -25.77 1.19
N ALA A 74 -10.46 -24.49 0.82
CA ALA A 74 -9.77 -24.11 -0.41
C ALA A 74 -8.25 -24.36 -0.31
N ASP A 75 -7.67 -24.92 -1.37
CA ASP A 75 -6.22 -25.18 -1.47
C ASP A 75 -5.50 -24.28 -2.49
N THR A 76 -6.27 -23.54 -3.29
CA THR A 76 -5.77 -22.77 -4.43
C THR A 76 -6.41 -21.39 -4.48
N ILE A 77 -5.58 -20.35 -4.49
CA ILE A 77 -6.00 -18.95 -4.61
C ILE A 77 -5.90 -18.52 -6.07
N VAL A 78 -7.01 -18.04 -6.64
CA VAL A 78 -7.05 -17.47 -7.99
C VAL A 78 -7.33 -15.98 -7.90
N THR A 79 -6.42 -15.14 -8.40
CA THR A 79 -6.61 -13.68 -8.40
C THR A 79 -5.82 -13.01 -9.54
N THR A 80 -5.98 -11.70 -9.73
CA THR A 80 -5.30 -10.96 -10.80
C THR A 80 -5.00 -9.52 -10.41
N GLY A 81 -4.29 -8.81 -11.29
CA GLY A 81 -3.87 -7.42 -11.11
C GLY A 81 -3.00 -6.94 -12.28
N GLY A 82 -2.55 -5.69 -12.20
CA GLY A 82 -1.60 -5.13 -13.17
C GLY A 82 -0.18 -5.68 -13.02
N THR A 83 0.71 -5.31 -13.95
CA THR A 83 2.10 -5.82 -14.02
C THR A 83 2.88 -5.67 -12.71
N GLN A 84 2.75 -4.53 -12.04
CA GLN A 84 3.44 -4.22 -10.78
C GLN A 84 2.50 -4.34 -9.56
N SER A 85 1.54 -5.27 -9.61
CA SER A 85 0.50 -5.37 -8.59
C SER A 85 1.05 -5.83 -7.23
N ASN A 86 0.97 -4.93 -6.25
CA ASN A 86 1.24 -5.25 -4.84
C ASN A 86 0.35 -6.38 -4.32
N HIS A 87 -0.92 -6.40 -4.75
CA HIS A 87 -1.88 -7.45 -4.38
C HIS A 87 -1.42 -8.83 -4.84
N MET A 88 -1.01 -8.96 -6.11
CA MET A 88 -0.55 -10.25 -6.64
C MET A 88 0.71 -10.73 -5.91
N ARG A 89 1.70 -9.85 -5.76
CA ARG A 89 2.94 -10.12 -5.03
C ARG A 89 2.68 -10.59 -3.60
N GLN A 90 1.83 -9.87 -2.86
CA GLN A 90 1.53 -10.18 -1.46
C GLN A 90 0.67 -11.44 -1.32
N THR A 91 -0.25 -11.68 -2.26
CA THR A 91 -1.03 -12.92 -2.31
C THR A 91 -0.13 -14.12 -2.55
N ALA A 92 0.82 -14.03 -3.48
CA ALA A 92 1.81 -15.09 -3.72
C ALA A 92 2.62 -15.40 -2.44
N ALA A 93 3.12 -14.35 -1.78
CA ALA A 93 3.92 -14.51 -0.56
C ALA A 93 3.11 -15.12 0.60
N ALA A 94 1.87 -14.68 0.79
CA ALA A 94 0.97 -15.23 1.81
C ALA A 94 0.59 -16.69 1.49
N ALA A 95 0.23 -17.00 0.24
CA ALA A 95 -0.08 -18.35 -0.20
C ALA A 95 1.11 -19.30 0.03
N ALA A 96 2.32 -18.88 -0.36
CA ALA A 96 3.53 -19.67 -0.12
C ALA A 96 3.77 -19.92 1.38
N LYS A 97 3.57 -18.91 2.24
CA LYS A 97 3.71 -19.06 3.70
C LYS A 97 2.69 -20.04 4.30
N LEU A 98 1.49 -20.12 3.71
CA LEU A 98 0.37 -20.94 4.19
C LEU A 98 0.29 -22.31 3.51
N GLY A 99 1.19 -22.61 2.57
CA GLY A 99 1.15 -23.87 1.80
C GLY A 99 0.01 -23.94 0.78
N LEU A 100 -0.55 -22.81 0.37
CA LEU A 100 -1.60 -22.72 -0.65
C LEU A 100 -0.98 -22.61 -2.05
N LYS A 101 -1.66 -23.17 -3.05
CA LYS A 101 -1.34 -22.90 -4.46
C LYS A 101 -1.84 -21.51 -4.83
N VAL A 102 -1.19 -20.87 -5.79
CA VAL A 102 -1.66 -19.61 -6.36
C VAL A 102 -1.66 -19.68 -7.88
N SER A 103 -2.75 -19.21 -8.48
CA SER A 103 -2.87 -19.04 -9.91
C SER A 103 -3.16 -17.57 -10.21
N PHE A 104 -2.35 -17.02 -11.10
CA PHE A 104 -2.55 -15.70 -11.67
C PHE A 104 -2.90 -15.90 -13.14
N PRO A 105 -4.20 -15.90 -13.50
CA PRO A 105 -4.60 -15.93 -14.91
C PRO A 105 -3.87 -14.81 -15.66
N PRO A 106 -3.44 -15.06 -16.92
CA PRO A 106 -2.58 -14.18 -17.67
C PRO A 106 -3.07 -12.73 -17.64
N HIS A 107 -2.08 -11.84 -17.53
CA HIS A 107 -2.20 -10.44 -17.16
C HIS A 107 -3.36 -9.70 -17.85
N LEU A 108 -4.07 -8.90 -17.04
CA LEU A 108 -5.06 -7.88 -17.44
C LEU A 108 -4.60 -6.89 -18.54
N LEU A 109 -3.34 -6.98 -19.00
CA LEU A 109 -2.81 -6.23 -20.14
C LEU A 109 -3.56 -6.54 -21.46
N ALA A 110 -4.28 -7.67 -21.54
CA ALA A 110 -5.05 -8.05 -22.72
C ALA A 110 -6.37 -8.77 -22.39
N LEU A 111 -7.09 -8.37 -21.34
CA LEU A 111 -8.52 -8.71 -21.28
C LEU A 111 -9.26 -7.79 -22.24
N THR A 112 -9.36 -8.26 -23.47
CA THR A 112 -10.45 -7.90 -24.36
C THR A 112 -11.67 -8.63 -23.82
N TRP A 113 -12.64 -7.89 -23.29
CA TRP A 113 -13.96 -8.46 -22.99
C TRP A 113 -14.50 -9.10 -24.28
N SER A 114 -15.41 -10.06 -24.19
CA SER A 114 -16.03 -10.66 -25.38
C SER A 114 -16.67 -9.64 -26.33
N ASP A 115 -16.92 -8.42 -25.85
CA ASP A 115 -17.45 -7.27 -26.60
C ASP A 115 -16.37 -6.29 -27.13
N GLY A 116 -15.09 -6.61 -27.04
CA GLY A 116 -14.00 -5.81 -27.60
C GLY A 116 -13.46 -4.71 -26.68
N ARG A 117 -14.06 -4.45 -25.52
CA ARG A 117 -13.57 -3.42 -24.59
C ARG A 117 -12.26 -3.85 -23.93
N LYS A 118 -11.36 -2.91 -23.65
CA LYS A 118 -10.11 -3.14 -22.92
C LYS A 118 -10.23 -2.64 -21.48
N ALA A 119 -9.81 -3.45 -20.52
CA ALA A 119 -9.68 -3.00 -19.12
C ALA A 119 -8.42 -2.12 -18.96
N LEU A 120 -8.60 -0.82 -18.70
CA LEU A 120 -7.50 0.14 -18.51
C LEU A 120 -6.89 0.02 -17.10
N THR A 121 -5.56 -0.09 -16.99
CA THR A 121 -4.82 0.10 -15.73
C THR A 121 -3.56 0.93 -15.99
N VAL A 122 -3.55 2.21 -15.63
CA VAL A 122 -2.42 3.11 -15.95
C VAL A 122 -1.57 3.38 -14.71
N GLY A 123 -0.34 2.88 -14.74
CA GLY A 123 0.73 3.17 -13.77
C GLY A 123 1.62 4.33 -14.20
N HIS A 124 1.03 5.44 -14.68
CA HIS A 124 1.78 6.61 -15.13
C HIS A 124 2.23 7.46 -13.95
N LEU A 125 3.54 7.73 -13.90
CA LEU A 125 4.18 8.68 -12.99
C LEU A 125 4.21 10.05 -13.64
N ASP A 126 3.49 11.01 -13.05
CA ASP A 126 3.60 12.43 -13.41
C ASP A 126 4.62 13.16 -12.54
N GLU A 127 5.08 14.32 -13.01
CA GLU A 127 6.14 15.11 -12.37
C GLU A 127 5.78 15.54 -10.94
N ARG A 128 4.53 15.97 -10.70
CA ARG A 128 4.09 16.40 -9.36
C ARG A 128 4.14 15.24 -8.38
N THR A 129 3.69 14.06 -8.83
CA THR A 129 3.82 12.84 -8.02
C THR A 129 5.30 12.53 -7.73
N ALA A 130 6.19 12.65 -8.72
CA ALA A 130 7.62 12.44 -8.52
C ALA A 130 8.22 13.43 -7.51
N GLU A 131 7.86 14.71 -7.57
CA GLU A 131 8.28 15.74 -6.61
C GLU A 131 7.80 15.42 -5.19
N GLY A 132 6.54 15.04 -5.02
CA GLY A 132 6.00 14.65 -3.71
C GLY A 132 6.72 13.45 -3.11
N ILE A 133 7.01 12.42 -3.93
CA ILE A 133 7.81 11.26 -3.51
C ILE A 133 9.22 11.70 -3.08
N LYS A 134 9.89 12.52 -3.90
CA LYS A 134 11.23 13.03 -3.60
C LYS A 134 11.25 13.91 -2.36
N ALA A 135 10.22 14.73 -2.13
CA ALA A 135 10.09 15.55 -0.93
C ALA A 135 10.04 14.66 0.33
N LEU A 136 9.16 13.65 0.36
CA LEU A 136 9.09 12.72 1.49
C LEU A 136 10.40 11.94 1.69
N ALA A 137 11.03 11.49 0.60
CA ALA A 137 12.29 10.78 0.66
C ALA A 137 13.42 11.65 1.23
N ARG A 138 13.57 12.90 0.77
CA ARG A 138 14.64 13.82 1.19
C ARG A 138 14.44 14.35 2.61
N THR A 139 13.19 14.48 3.04
CA THR A 139 12.86 15.05 4.36
C THR A 139 12.77 13.97 5.44
N GLU A 140 12.21 12.80 5.14
CA GLU A 140 11.89 11.79 6.15
C GLU A 140 12.57 10.43 5.88
N GLY A 141 13.24 10.25 4.74
CA GLY A 141 13.83 8.96 4.37
C GLY A 141 12.77 7.89 4.01
N ILE A 142 11.53 8.30 3.74
CA ILE A 142 10.42 7.39 3.46
C ILE A 142 10.09 7.41 1.97
N LEU A 143 9.93 6.21 1.39
CA LEU A 143 9.63 6.01 -0.02
C LEU A 143 8.23 5.43 -0.22
N THR A 144 7.42 6.10 -1.04
CA THR A 144 6.10 5.63 -1.47
C THR A 144 6.12 5.07 -2.89
N ASP A 145 5.17 4.21 -3.26
CA ASP A 145 4.98 3.79 -4.65
C ASP A 145 4.50 4.94 -5.56
N PRO A 146 4.76 4.92 -6.87
CA PRO A 146 4.38 5.99 -7.79
C PRO A 146 2.94 5.93 -8.29
N VAL A 147 2.18 4.88 -7.98
CA VAL A 147 0.86 4.64 -8.58
C VAL A 147 -0.26 5.12 -7.66
N TYR A 148 -0.21 4.74 -6.38
CA TYR A 148 -1.28 5.03 -5.42
C TYR A 148 -0.80 5.85 -4.23
N THR A 149 0.13 5.33 -3.44
CA THR A 149 0.55 5.98 -2.19
C THR A 149 1.25 7.30 -2.47
N GLY A 150 2.11 7.37 -3.48
CA GLY A 150 2.78 8.61 -3.87
C GLY A 150 1.81 9.68 -4.38
N LYS A 151 0.76 9.29 -5.10
CA LYS A 151 -0.28 10.23 -5.56
C LYS A 151 -1.11 10.75 -4.40
N ALA A 152 -1.53 9.86 -3.50
CA ALA A 152 -2.24 10.23 -2.29
C ALA A 152 -1.40 11.16 -1.41
N PHE A 153 -0.11 10.85 -1.26
CA PHE A 153 0.83 11.69 -0.50
C PHE A 153 1.01 13.06 -1.16
N THR A 154 1.16 13.11 -2.48
CA THR A 154 1.28 14.37 -3.23
C THR A 154 0.04 15.25 -3.05
N GLY A 155 -1.16 14.65 -3.07
CA GLY A 155 -2.40 15.34 -2.75
C GLY A 155 -2.40 15.90 -1.33
N LEU A 156 -2.01 15.08 -0.34
CA LEU A 156 -1.88 15.53 1.06
C LEU A 156 -0.90 16.68 1.19
N LEU A 157 0.27 16.60 0.57
CA LEU A 157 1.30 17.63 0.61
C LEU A 157 0.77 18.95 0.06
N HIS A 158 0.10 18.91 -1.10
CA HIS A 158 -0.50 20.09 -1.69
C HIS A 158 -1.57 20.72 -0.78
N THR A 159 -2.48 19.91 -0.23
CA THR A 159 -3.51 20.38 0.69
C THR A 159 -2.92 20.98 1.96
N ALA A 160 -1.86 20.36 2.51
CA ALA A 160 -1.17 20.87 3.70
C ALA A 160 -0.49 22.21 3.44
N LYS A 161 0.19 22.38 2.30
CA LYS A 161 0.82 23.66 1.89
C LYS A 161 -0.21 24.78 1.71
N ALA A 162 -1.44 24.43 1.33
CA ALA A 162 -2.57 25.36 1.23
C ALA A 162 -3.27 25.65 2.56
N GLY A 163 -2.77 25.13 3.69
CA GLY A 163 -3.39 25.33 5.02
C GLY A 163 -4.64 24.49 5.28
N GLY A 164 -4.95 23.50 4.43
CA GLY A 164 -6.17 22.69 4.56
C GLY A 164 -6.23 21.85 5.84
N PHE A 165 -5.11 21.72 6.56
CA PHE A 165 -4.97 20.96 7.79
C PHE A 165 -4.45 21.79 8.97
N ASP A 166 -4.43 23.12 8.87
CA ASP A 166 -3.91 23.98 9.94
C ASP A 166 -4.64 23.72 11.27
N GLY A 167 -3.85 23.60 12.34
CA GLY A 167 -4.33 23.28 13.68
C GLY A 167 -4.83 21.84 13.89
N LYS A 168 -4.75 20.95 12.89
CA LYS A 168 -5.23 19.56 12.97
C LYS A 168 -4.08 18.56 13.04
N ALA A 169 -4.33 17.44 13.73
CA ALA A 169 -3.50 16.24 13.62
C ALA A 169 -3.95 15.42 12.41
N THR A 170 -3.11 15.37 11.37
CA THR A 170 -3.42 14.71 10.10
C THR A 170 -2.60 13.44 9.98
N LEU A 171 -3.26 12.31 9.76
CA LEU A 171 -2.61 11.03 9.54
C LEU A 171 -2.63 10.64 8.06
N PHE A 172 -1.47 10.35 7.51
CA PHE A 172 -1.30 9.72 6.21
C PHE A 172 -1.12 8.21 6.34
N LEU A 173 -1.82 7.42 5.53
CA LEU A 173 -1.66 5.96 5.54
C LEU A 173 -0.70 5.53 4.44
N HIS A 174 0.49 5.07 4.82
CA HIS A 174 1.46 4.54 3.87
C HIS A 174 1.10 3.09 3.50
N THR A 175 0.44 2.90 2.36
CA THR A 175 -0.11 1.58 1.99
C THR A 175 0.90 0.57 1.43
N GLY A 176 2.14 1.01 1.17
CA GLY A 176 3.24 0.20 0.66
C GLY A 176 3.44 0.33 -0.85
N GLY A 177 4.18 -0.60 -1.43
CA GLY A 177 4.39 -0.70 -2.88
C GLY A 177 5.76 -0.27 -3.38
N GLN A 178 6.73 -0.15 -2.49
CA GLN A 178 8.10 0.23 -2.79
C GLN A 178 8.80 -0.74 -3.75
N ALA A 179 8.36 -1.99 -3.81
CA ALA A 179 8.89 -2.97 -4.76
C ALA A 179 8.74 -2.54 -6.23
N ALA A 180 7.77 -1.67 -6.53
CA ALA A 180 7.55 -1.15 -7.88
C ALA A 180 8.53 -0.04 -8.28
N LEU A 181 9.31 0.54 -7.34
CA LEU A 181 10.13 1.73 -7.60
C LEU A 181 11.18 1.53 -8.69
N SER A 182 11.76 0.33 -8.79
CA SER A 182 12.77 0.01 -9.82
C SER A 182 12.21 0.07 -11.24
N ALA A 183 10.89 0.02 -11.41
CA ALA A 183 10.24 0.21 -12.70
C ALA A 183 10.13 1.70 -13.14
N TYR A 184 10.59 2.64 -12.30
CA TYR A 184 10.44 4.09 -12.51
C TYR A 184 11.80 4.82 -12.40
N PRO A 185 12.68 4.72 -13.41
CA PRO A 185 14.03 5.27 -13.36
C PRO A 185 14.08 6.80 -13.16
N LYS A 186 13.04 7.54 -13.58
CA LYS A 186 12.96 9.00 -13.35
C LYS A 186 12.87 9.42 -11.87
N LEU A 187 12.63 8.47 -10.96
CA LEU A 187 12.63 8.73 -9.52
C LEU A 187 14.03 8.74 -8.92
N THR A 188 15.03 8.14 -9.58
CA THR A 188 16.42 8.04 -9.10
C THR A 188 17.30 9.21 -9.52
N GLU A 189 16.81 10.08 -10.39
CA GLU A 189 17.42 11.36 -10.79
C GLU A 189 17.02 12.50 -9.85
#